data_AF-A0A1S2WX66-F1
#
_entry.id   AF-A0A1S2WX66-F1
#
_cell.length_a   1.000
_cell.length_b   1.000
_cell.length_c   1.000
_cell.angle_alpha   90.00
_cell.angle_beta   90.00
_cell.angle_gamma   90.00
#
_symmetry.space_group_name_H-M   'P 1'
#
loop_
_entity.id
_entity.type
_entity.pdbx_description
1 polymer ?
#
loop_
_entity_poly.entity_id
_entity_poly.type
_entity_poly.pdbx_seq_one_letter_code
_entity_poly.pdbx_strand_id
1 'polypeptide(L)'
;MKNECYDTMFRKKVYSTIEEIQQDVDIWLEYYNNERPHSGKHCYGKTPMKTFIDSKPLAKEKNLGNMFEKSDTSLEMKLDAN
;
A
#
# COMPACT_ATOMS: atom_id res chain seq x y z
N MET A 1 -2.96 7.69 -11.81
CA MET A 1 -1.80 8.61 -11.87
C MET A 1 -1.83 9.50 -13.11
N LYS A 2 -1.48 9.03 -14.32
CA LYS A 2 -1.42 9.89 -15.53
C LYS A 2 -2.70 10.69 -15.80
N ASN A 3 -3.82 10.01 -16.06
CA ASN A 3 -5.06 10.67 -16.50
C ASN A 3 -5.77 11.46 -15.38
N GLU A 4 -5.60 11.04 -14.13
CA GLU A 4 -6.31 11.64 -12.98
C GLU A 4 -5.50 12.76 -12.30
N CYS A 5 -4.17 12.62 -12.24
CA CYS A 5 -3.24 13.54 -11.58
C CYS A 5 -2.54 14.42 -12.62
N TYR A 6 -1.54 13.88 -13.33
CA TYR A 6 -0.66 14.66 -14.21
C TYR A 6 -1.39 15.41 -15.33
N ASP A 7 -2.27 14.74 -16.07
CA ASP A 7 -3.02 15.37 -17.16
C ASP A 7 -3.90 16.52 -16.63
N THR A 8 -4.40 16.43 -15.40
CA THR A 8 -5.18 17.49 -14.75
C THR A 8 -4.30 18.64 -14.28
N MET A 9 -3.14 18.35 -13.68
CA MET A 9 -2.17 19.34 -13.23
C MET A 9 -1.66 20.20 -14.38
N PHE A 10 -1.15 19.55 -15.44
CA PHE A 10 -0.57 20.24 -16.59
C PHE A 10 -1.60 21.01 -17.43
N ARG A 11 -2.90 20.70 -17.32
CA ARG A 11 -3.97 21.52 -17.91
C ARG A 11 -4.30 22.77 -17.09
N LYS A 12 -4.04 22.76 -15.78
CA LYS A 12 -4.45 23.83 -14.85
C LYS A 12 -3.34 24.83 -14.55
N LYS A 13 -2.08 24.40 -14.62
CA LYS A 13 -0.92 25.19 -14.22
C LYS A 13 0.23 24.95 -15.19
N VAL A 14 0.89 26.04 -15.60
CA VAL A 14 2.18 25.98 -16.29
C VAL A 14 3.26 26.00 -15.20
N TYR A 15 4.14 25.02 -15.25
CA TYR A 15 5.20 24.84 -14.26
C TYR A 15 6.52 25.38 -14.81
N SER A 16 7.27 26.07 -13.96
CA SER A 16 8.58 26.63 -14.32
C SER A 16 9.73 25.78 -13.77
N THR A 17 9.48 24.99 -12.72
CA THR A 17 10.48 24.08 -12.15
C THR A 17 9.88 22.72 -11.83
N ILE A 18 10.75 21.74 -11.61
CA ILE A 18 10.32 20.37 -11.24
C ILE A 18 9.82 20.30 -9.80
N GLU A 19 10.32 21.15 -8.92
CA GLU A 19 9.91 21.25 -7.52
C GLU A 19 8.44 21.66 -7.40
N GLU A 20 7.98 22.58 -8.25
CA GLU A 20 6.57 22.97 -8.29
C GLU A 20 5.66 21.81 -8.69
N ILE A 21 6.13 20.93 -9.60
CA ILE A 21 5.40 19.72 -9.99
C ILE A 21 5.39 18.74 -8.82
N GLN A 22 6.53 18.53 -8.15
CA GLN A 22 6.63 17.62 -7.02
C GLN A 22 5.70 18.03 -5.88
N GLN A 23 5.65 19.32 -5.55
CA GLN A 23 4.76 19.86 -4.51
C GLN A 23 3.29 19.53 -4.78
N ASP A 24 2.81 19.75 -6.02
CA ASP A 24 1.43 19.49 -6.38
C ASP A 24 1.13 17.97 -6.40
N VAL A 25 2.10 17.15 -6.83
CA VAL A 25 2.00 15.68 -6.80
C VAL A 25 1.92 15.17 -5.37
N ASP A 26 2.72 15.69 -4.44
CA ASP A 26 2.73 15.29 -3.04
C ASP A 26 1.37 15.59 -2.39
N ILE A 27 0.83 16.79 -2.63
CA ILE A 27 -0.51 17.18 -2.15
C ILE A 27 -1.58 16.22 -2.72
N TRP A 28 -1.51 15.91 -4.02
CA TRP A 28 -2.46 15.01 -4.64
C TRP A 28 -2.37 13.58 -4.10
N LEU A 29 -1.15 13.10 -3.83
CA LEU A 29 -0.91 11.76 -3.27
C LEU A 29 -1.44 11.65 -1.84
N GLU A 30 -1.27 12.69 -1.03
CA GLU A 30 -1.81 12.75 0.33
C GLU A 30 -3.34 12.57 0.29
N TYR A 31 -4.04 13.39 -0.50
CA TYR A 31 -5.48 13.27 -0.71
C TYR A 31 -5.87 11.87 -1.23
N TYR A 32 -5.18 11.39 -2.27
CA TYR A 32 -5.53 10.11 -2.89
C TYR A 32 -5.39 8.94 -1.92
N ASN A 33 -4.32 8.93 -1.11
CA ASN A 33 -4.03 7.83 -0.20
C ASN A 33 -4.87 7.88 1.08
N ASN A 34 -5.13 9.08 1.61
CA ASN A 34 -5.65 9.25 2.96
C ASN A 34 -7.09 9.76 3.02
N GLU A 35 -7.62 10.38 1.96
CA GLU A 35 -8.95 10.98 1.97
C GLU A 35 -9.90 10.34 0.96
N ARG A 36 -9.40 9.91 -0.21
CA ARG A 36 -10.25 9.37 -1.27
C ARG A 36 -10.86 8.02 -0.87
N PRO A 37 -12.20 7.87 -0.82
CA PRO A 37 -12.82 6.58 -0.59
C PRO A 37 -12.64 5.69 -1.81
N HIS A 38 -12.26 4.43 -1.58
CA HIS A 38 -11.98 3.51 -2.66
C HIS A 38 -13.28 2.89 -3.21
N SER A 39 -13.48 2.95 -4.53
CA SER A 39 -14.75 2.62 -5.20
C SER A 39 -14.99 1.11 -5.39
N GLY A 40 -14.08 0.25 -4.93
CA GLY A 40 -14.19 -1.20 -5.09
C GLY A 40 -15.19 -1.82 -4.10
N LYS A 41 -16.00 -2.78 -4.57
CA LYS A 41 -16.98 -3.53 -3.76
C LYS A 41 -16.37 -4.10 -2.47
N HIS A 42 -15.11 -4.56 -2.55
CA HIS A 42 -14.39 -5.19 -1.44
C HIS A 42 -13.49 -4.22 -0.65
N CYS A 43 -13.48 -2.94 -1.02
CA CYS A 43 -12.75 -1.92 -0.28
C CYS A 43 -13.61 -1.26 0.81
N TYR A 44 -14.92 -1.51 0.82
CA TYR A 44 -15.85 -1.08 1.87
C TYR A 44 -15.77 0.43 2.19
N GLY A 45 -15.53 1.26 1.18
CA GLY A 45 -15.37 2.71 1.34
C GLY A 45 -14.10 3.15 2.08
N LYS A 46 -13.20 2.22 2.45
CA LYS A 46 -11.91 2.54 3.06
C LYS A 46 -11.02 3.31 2.09
N THR A 47 -10.11 4.10 2.62
CA THR A 47 -9.08 4.78 1.82
C THR A 47 -8.01 3.77 1.36
N PRO A 48 -7.24 4.07 0.31
CA PRO A 48 -6.14 3.21 -0.12
C PRO A 48 -5.15 2.89 1.01
N MET A 49 -4.75 3.88 1.81
CA MET A 49 -3.83 3.69 2.92
C MET A 49 -4.42 2.77 3.99
N LYS A 50 -5.70 2.96 4.35
CA LYS A 50 -6.37 2.09 5.32
C LYS A 50 -6.47 0.65 4.82
N THR A 51 -6.79 0.47 3.55
CA THR A 51 -6.85 -0.85 2.90
C THR A 51 -5.48 -1.54 2.94
N PHE A 52 -4.42 -0.80 2.62
CA PHE A 52 -3.05 -1.30 2.66
C PHE A 52 -2.67 -1.79 4.06
N ILE A 53 -2.87 -0.96 5.09
CA ILE A 53 -2.56 -1.31 6.49
C ILE A 53 -3.34 -2.56 6.92
N ASP A 54 -4.65 -2.62 6.63
CA ASP A 54 -5.49 -3.75 7.00
C ASP A 54 -5.08 -5.05 6.29
N SER A 55 -4.54 -4.96 5.08
CA SER A 55 -4.08 -6.11 4.29
C SER A 55 -2.68 -6.63 4.67
N LYS A 56 -1.86 -5.80 5.32
CA LYS A 56 -0.48 -6.13 5.71
C LYS A 56 -0.35 -7.44 6.51
N PRO A 57 -1.14 -7.72 7.55
CA PRO A 57 -1.05 -9.00 8.28
C PRO A 57 -1.42 -10.20 7.41
N LEU A 58 -2.42 -10.07 6.53
CA LEU A 58 -2.84 -11.13 5.61
C LEU A 58 -1.71 -11.49 4.65
N ALA A 59 -1.02 -10.48 4.09
CA ALA A 59 0.13 -10.69 3.22
C ALA A 59 1.29 -11.40 3.95
N LYS A 60 1.51 -11.08 5.23
CA LYS A 60 2.53 -11.74 6.05
C LYS A 60 2.19 -13.21 6.34
N GLU A 61 0.93 -13.52 6.63
CA GLU A 61 0.46 -14.88 6.90
C GLU A 61 0.57 -15.78 5.66
N LYS A 62 0.26 -15.23 4.48
CA LYS A 62 0.29 -15.95 3.20
C LYS A 62 1.65 -15.92 2.50
N ASN A 63 2.69 -15.39 3.15
CA ASN A 63 4.03 -15.42 2.61
C ASN A 63 4.61 -16.84 2.71
N LEU A 64 4.84 -17.47 1.56
CA LEU A 64 5.32 -18.85 1.47
C LEU A 64 6.70 -19.05 2.13
N GLY A 65 7.59 -18.05 2.09
CA GLY A 65 8.89 -18.13 2.75
C GLY A 65 8.78 -18.30 4.27
N ASN A 66 7.76 -17.67 4.88
CA ASN A 66 7.51 -17.76 6.32
C ASN A 66 6.71 -19.01 6.72
N MET A 67 6.10 -19.73 5.76
CA MET A 67 5.34 -20.95 6.07
C MET A 67 6.26 -22.14 6.37
N PHE A 68 7.46 -22.19 5.77
CA PHE A 68 8.43 -23.27 5.97
C PHE A 68 9.27 -23.11 7.25
N GLU A 69 9.40 -21.91 7.82
CA GLU A 69 10.09 -21.74 9.12
C GLU A 69 9.34 -22.44 10.27
N LYS A 70 7.99 -22.49 10.22
CA LYS A 70 7.20 -23.11 11.30
C LYS A 70 7.24 -24.64 11.31
N SER A 71 7.49 -25.28 10.16
CA SER A 71 7.56 -26.74 10.08
C SER A 71 8.86 -27.29 10.69
N ASP A 72 9.96 -26.54 10.59
CA ASP A 72 11.28 -27.04 11.00
C ASP A 72 11.52 -26.91 12.52
N THR A 73 11.04 -25.85 13.17
CA THR A 73 11.21 -25.68 14.64
C THR A 73 10.38 -26.68 15.46
N SER A 74 9.29 -27.23 14.90
CA SER A 74 8.43 -28.20 15.60
C SER A 74 9.05 -29.59 15.73
N LEU A 75 10.13 -29.88 14.98
CA LEU A 75 10.85 -31.15 15.02
C LEU A 75 11.98 -31.12 16.06
N GLU A 76 12.68 -29.98 16.21
CA GLU A 76 13.78 -29.83 17.17
C GLU A 76 13.29 -29.91 18.63
N MET A 77 12.17 -29.27 18.97
CA MET A 77 11.61 -29.31 20.34
C MET A 77 11.14 -30.70 20.81
N LYS A 78 11.01 -31.69 19.91
CA LYS A 78 10.63 -33.07 20.25
C LYS A 78 11.82 -34.01 20.42
N LEU A 79 13.01 -33.63 19.93
CA LEU A 79 14.24 -34.42 20.07
C LEU A 79 14.91 -34.17 21.42
N ASP A 80 14.74 -32.98 22.00
CA ASP A 80 15.32 -32.61 23.30
C ASP A 80 14.48 -33.06 24.52
N ALA A 81 13.33 -33.70 24.29
CA ALA A 81 12.39 -34.13 25.33
C ALA A 81 12.35 -35.66 25.54
N ASN A 82 13.32 -36.41 25.00
CA ASN A 82 13.44 -37.86 25.14
C ASN A 82 14.82 -38.31 25.60
#